data_AF-A0A1A9FX02-F1
#
_entry.id   AF-A0A1A9FX02-F1
#
_cell.length_a   1.000
_cell.length_b   1.000
_cell.length_c   1.000
_cell.angle_alpha   90.00
_cell.angle_beta   90.00
_cell.angle_gamma   90.00
#
_symmetry.space_group_name_H-M   'P 1'
#
loop_
_entity.id
_entity.type
_entity.pdbx_description
1 polymer ?
#
loop_
_entity_poly.entity_id
_entity_poly.type
_entity_poly.pdbx_seq_one_letter_code
_entity_poly.pdbx_strand_id
1 'polypeptide(L)'
;MTLCDDHPVTDNAEVDARINALVDGLLAAGCDIWAVGQGYCINEPEDDVTGNAVRTLLEGFGPRHHLIARFNAVLRRRGRLIEV
;
A
#
# COMPACT_ATOMS: atom_id res chain seq x y z
N MET A 1 -31.95 -19.44 16.62
CA MET A 1 -31.34 -18.16 16.19
C MET A 1 -29.92 -18.14 16.73
N THR A 2 -29.08 -19.00 16.16
CA THR A 2 -27.67 -19.11 16.59
C THR A 2 -26.92 -18.07 15.77
N LEU A 3 -26.67 -16.92 16.39
CA LEU A 3 -25.83 -15.88 15.82
C LEU A 3 -24.46 -16.53 15.60
N CYS A 4 -24.07 -16.67 14.34
CA CYS A 4 -22.78 -17.21 13.95
C CYS A 4 -21.70 -16.48 14.74
N ASP A 5 -20.85 -17.28 15.36
CA ASP A 5 -19.61 -16.86 15.99
C ASP A 5 -18.76 -16.14 14.93
N ASP A 6 -18.89 -14.81 14.88
CA ASP A 6 -18.10 -13.90 14.07
C ASP A 6 -16.68 -13.89 14.65
N HIS A 7 -15.92 -14.94 14.33
CA HIS A 7 -14.48 -14.89 14.43
C HIS A 7 -14.03 -13.69 13.58
N PRO A 8 -13.35 -12.69 14.17
CA PRO A 8 -12.87 -11.56 13.40
C PRO A 8 -11.86 -12.09 12.37
N VAL A 9 -12.23 -12.08 11.08
CA VAL A 9 -11.31 -12.23 9.94
C VAL A 9 -10.37 -11.00 9.80
N THR A 10 -10.11 -10.31 10.91
CA THR A 10 -9.73 -8.90 10.99
C THR A 10 -8.27 -8.62 10.66
N ASP A 11 -7.41 -9.63 10.57
CA ASP A 11 -5.97 -9.36 10.39
C ASP A 11 -5.61 -8.91 8.96
N ASN A 12 -6.30 -9.43 7.93
CA ASN A 12 -5.90 -9.18 6.54
C ASN A 12 -6.64 -8.02 5.88
N ALA A 13 -7.93 -7.83 6.18
CA ALA A 13 -8.72 -6.75 5.59
C ALA A 13 -8.31 -5.37 6.10
N GLU A 14 -7.94 -5.25 7.38
CA GLU A 14 -7.46 -4.00 7.97
C GLU A 14 -6.10 -3.61 7.37
N VAL A 15 -5.19 -4.56 7.23
CA VAL A 15 -3.89 -4.34 6.59
C VAL A 15 -4.07 -3.93 5.12
N ASP A 16 -4.94 -4.62 4.38
CA ASP A 16 -5.29 -4.25 3.02
C ASP A 16 -5.87 -2.82 2.97
N ALA A 17 -6.74 -2.43 3.89
CA ALA A 17 -7.30 -1.07 3.96
C ALA A 17 -6.22 -0.01 4.26
N ARG A 18 -5.29 -0.29 5.17
CA ARG A 18 -4.15 0.59 5.47
C ARG A 18 -3.23 0.76 4.26
N ILE A 19 -2.94 -0.32 3.54
CA ILE A 19 -2.15 -0.28 2.30
C ILE A 19 -2.89 0.55 1.25
N ASN A 20 -4.19 0.33 1.09
CA ASN A 20 -5.01 1.11 0.16
C ASN A 20 -5.00 2.60 0.49
N ALA A 21 -5.10 2.97 1.78
CA ALA A 21 -5.01 4.36 2.22
C ALA A 21 -3.63 4.97 1.97
N LEU A 22 -2.55 4.20 2.18
CA LEU A 22 -1.20 4.67 1.85
C LEU A 22 -1.04 4.89 0.35
N VAL A 23 -1.47 3.93 -0.48
CA VAL A 23 -1.42 4.05 -1.94
C VAL A 23 -2.21 5.28 -2.39
N ASP A 24 -3.39 5.52 -1.83
CA ASP A 24 -4.20 6.70 -2.15
C ASP A 24 -3.49 8.00 -1.78
N GLY A 25 -2.89 8.06 -0.58
CA GLY A 25 -2.11 9.22 -0.13
C GLY A 25 -0.88 9.50 -1.00
N LEU A 26 -0.20 8.45 -1.46
CA LEU A 26 0.93 8.57 -2.40
C LEU A 26 0.44 9.12 -3.75
N LEU A 27 -0.64 8.58 -4.30
CA LEU A 27 -1.21 9.05 -5.57
C LEU A 27 -1.72 10.49 -5.49
N ALA A 28 -2.37 10.86 -4.37
CA ALA A 28 -2.83 12.22 -4.12
C ALA A 28 -1.68 13.22 -3.97
N ALA A 29 -0.54 12.77 -3.44
CA ALA A 29 0.69 13.55 -3.41
C ALA A 29 1.38 13.66 -4.78
N GLY A 30 0.90 12.96 -5.82
CA GLY A 30 1.55 12.92 -7.14
C GLY A 30 2.73 11.95 -7.22
N CYS A 31 2.88 11.03 -6.26
CA CYS A 31 3.76 9.88 -6.40
C CYS A 31 3.11 8.80 -7.24
N ASP A 32 3.90 8.18 -8.12
CA ASP A 32 3.49 6.97 -8.81
C ASP A 32 3.96 5.75 -8.04
N ILE A 33 3.06 4.78 -7.80
CA ILE A 33 3.41 3.51 -7.16
C ILE A 33 2.94 2.35 -8.03
N TRP A 34 3.85 1.41 -8.25
CA TRP A 34 3.67 0.28 -9.15
C TRP A 34 4.19 -1.01 -8.52
N ALA A 35 3.45 -2.11 -8.64
CA ALA A 35 3.98 -3.43 -8.32
C ALA A 35 4.96 -3.85 -9.42
N VAL A 36 6.18 -4.27 -9.06
CA VAL A 36 7.21 -4.70 -10.01
C VAL A 36 7.72 -6.07 -9.55
N GLY A 37 7.47 -7.11 -10.34
CA GLY A 37 7.87 -8.48 -9.99
C GLY A 37 7.30 -8.93 -8.64
N GLN A 38 8.18 -9.28 -7.70
CA GLN A 38 7.81 -9.66 -6.32
C GLN A 38 7.78 -8.47 -5.34
N GLY A 39 8.11 -7.26 -5.80
CA GLY A 39 8.19 -6.05 -5.00
C GLY A 39 7.19 -4.97 -5.44
N TYR A 40 7.47 -3.75 -5.00
CA TYR A 40 6.83 -2.54 -5.50
C TYR A 40 7.88 -1.44 -5.65
N CYS A 41 7.68 -0.55 -6.62
CA CYS A 41 8.45 0.67 -6.81
C CYS A 41 7.57 1.87 -6.51
N ILE A 42 8.15 2.85 -5.83
CA ILE A 42 7.57 4.18 -5.65
C ILE A 42 8.43 5.11 -6.47
N ASN A 43 7.82 5.76 -7.45
CA ASN A 43 8.41 6.85 -8.21
C ASN A 43 8.14 8.14 -7.43
N GLU A 44 9.07 8.48 -6.55
CA GLU A 44 9.07 9.75 -5.83
C GLU A 44 9.27 10.88 -6.84
N PRO A 45 8.42 11.93 -6.85
CA PRO A 45 8.62 13.08 -7.71
C PRO A 45 9.89 13.82 -7.29
N GLU A 46 10.56 14.44 -8.27
CA GLU A 46 11.79 15.22 -8.05
C GLU A 46 11.58 16.47 -7.19
N ASP A 47 10.34 16.78 -6.84
CA ASP A 47 9.98 17.93 -6.02
C ASP A 47 10.25 17.67 -4.54
N ASP A 48 11.22 18.41 -3.97
CA ASP A 48 11.67 18.32 -2.57
C ASP A 48 10.52 18.35 -1.55
N VAL A 49 9.48 19.16 -1.82
CA VAL A 49 8.31 19.30 -0.94
C VAL A 49 7.50 18.01 -0.90
N THR A 50 7.31 17.39 -2.05
CA THR A 50 6.50 16.19 -2.20
C THR A 50 7.24 14.93 -1.72
N GLY A 51 8.56 14.86 -1.95
CA GLY A 51 9.40 13.79 -1.40
C GLY A 51 9.35 13.71 0.13
N ASN A 52 9.33 14.86 0.82
CA ASN A 52 9.21 14.89 2.28
C ASN A 52 7.84 14.38 2.79
N ALA A 53 6.76 14.72 2.10
CA ALA A 53 5.42 14.22 2.43
C ALA A 53 5.32 12.69 2.28
N VAL A 54 5.93 12.16 1.21
CA VAL A 54 5.96 10.73 0.90
C VAL A 54 6.77 9.96 1.94
N ARG A 55 7.95 10.47 2.29
CA ARG A 55 8.74 9.92 3.40
C ARG A 55 7.94 9.92 4.70
N THR A 56 7.25 11.00 5.03
CA THR A 56 6.42 11.09 6.24
C THR A 56 5.29 10.05 6.25
N LEU A 57 4.59 9.87 5.11
CA LEU A 57 3.55 8.85 4.95
C LEU A 57 4.11 7.43 5.11
N LEU A 58 5.29 7.18 4.52
CA LEU A 58 5.99 5.92 4.65
C LEU A 58 6.45 5.68 6.10
N GLU A 59 7.07 6.64 6.76
CA GLU A 59 7.51 6.49 8.15
C GLU A 59 6.33 6.26 9.10
N GLY A 60 5.23 7.00 8.91
CA GLY A 60 4.00 6.82 9.70
C GLY A 60 3.31 5.47 9.50
N PHE A 61 3.45 4.87 8.31
CA PHE A 61 2.94 3.51 8.05
C PHE A 61 3.75 2.45 8.81
N GLY A 62 5.04 2.69 9.04
CA GLY A 62 5.95 1.78 9.73
C GLY A 62 6.61 0.74 8.80
N PRO A 63 7.15 -0.36 9.36
CA PRO A 63 7.94 -1.33 8.62
C PRO A 63 7.09 -2.09 7.58
N ARG A 64 7.44 -1.98 6.30
CA ARG A 64 6.69 -2.58 5.18
C ARG A 64 7.22 -3.94 4.70
N HIS A 65 8.33 -4.40 5.26
CA HIS A 65 9.13 -5.49 4.65
C HIS A 65 8.35 -6.81 4.64
N HIS A 66 7.57 -7.04 5.71
CA HIS A 66 6.67 -8.19 5.83
C HIS A 66 5.37 -8.04 5.01
N LEU A 67 5.08 -6.82 4.52
CA LEU A 67 3.86 -6.48 3.77
C LEU A 67 4.10 -6.38 2.26
N ILE A 68 5.31 -6.61 1.77
CA ILE A 68 5.64 -6.49 0.33
C ILE A 68 4.69 -7.33 -0.53
N ALA A 69 4.43 -8.58 -0.14
CA ALA A 69 3.49 -9.45 -0.85
C ALA A 69 2.06 -8.89 -0.86
N ARG A 70 1.64 -8.23 0.24
CA ARG A 70 0.33 -7.58 0.36
C ARG A 70 0.25 -6.32 -0.49
N PHE A 71 1.28 -5.48 -0.49
CA PHE A 71 1.39 -4.32 -1.39
C PHE A 71 1.25 -4.75 -2.84
N ASN A 72 1.99 -5.79 -3.25
CA ASN A 72 1.93 -6.32 -4.60
C ASN A 72 0.52 -6.82 -4.93
N ALA A 73 -0.13 -7.57 -4.03
CA ALA A 73 -1.51 -8.04 -4.22
C ALA A 73 -2.54 -6.91 -4.32
N VAL A 74 -2.39 -5.82 -3.54
CA VAL A 74 -3.28 -4.65 -3.60
C VAL A 74 -3.07 -3.87 -4.90
N LEU A 75 -1.81 -3.60 -5.26
CA LEU A 75 -1.45 -2.87 -6.47
C LEU A 75 -1.87 -3.63 -7.73
N ARG A 76 -1.72 -4.96 -7.75
CA ARG A 76 -2.24 -5.84 -8.81
C ARG A 76 -3.75 -5.73 -8.95
N ARG A 77 -4.49 -5.76 -7.83
CA ARG A 77 -5.96 -5.57 -7.83
C ARG A 77 -6.37 -4.20 -8.37
N ARG A 78 -5.52 -3.18 -8.22
CA ARG A 78 -5.71 -1.83 -8.78
C ARG A 78 -5.22 -1.69 -10.23
N GLY A 79 -4.74 -2.76 -10.87
CA GLY A 79 -4.20 -2.73 -12.24
C GLY A 79 -2.83 -2.03 -12.35
N ARG A 80 -2.15 -1.76 -11.23
CA ARG A 80 -0.84 -1.10 -11.17
C ARG A 80 0.27 -2.14 -11.02
N LEU A 81 0.41 -2.99 -12.04
CA LEU A 81 1.44 -4.04 -12.11
C LEU A 81 2.29 -3.85 -13.36
N ILE A 82 3.61 -3.96 -13.18
CA ILE A 82 4.61 -4.05 -14.22
C ILE A 82 5.18 -5.47 -14.16
N GLU A 83 4.88 -6.27 -15.18
CA GLU A 83 5.47 -7.59 -15.39
C GLU A 83 6.80 -7.40 -16.12
N VAL A 84 7.89 -7.90 -15.52
CA VAL A 84 9.26 -7.83 -16.05
C VAL A 84 9.80 -9.23 -16.30
#